data_AF-A0A2M7GL99-F1
#
_entry.id   AF-A0A2M7GL99-F1
#
_cell.length_a   1.000
_cell.length_b   1.000
_cell.length_c   1.000
_cell.angle_alpha   90.00
_cell.angle_beta   90.00
_cell.angle_gamma   90.00
#
_symmetry.space_group_name_H-M   'P 1'
#
loop_
_entity.id
_entity.type
_entity.pdbx_description
1 polymer ?
#
loop_
_entity_poly.entity_id
_entity_poly.type
_entity_poly.pdbx_seq_one_letter_code
_entity_poly.pdbx_strand_id
1 'polypeptide(L)'
;IRALVEAAQWIEQPENRLAVADILAAPRYLGIAAPILAQAMAGILPGCGSAETVTDPDFITFFRDDATFPWRSHAAWFAEQMIRWRQIDQDTDICAVASRVYRPDIYRDAVRPLGLALPGADWKTEGTGTASGLFFGGAVYDPECG
;
A
#
# COMPACT_ATOMS: atom_id res chain seq x y z
N ILE A 1 13.09 -8.34 4.38
CA ILE A 1 12.40 -7.98 3.12
C ILE A 1 11.85 -9.23 2.44
N ARG A 2 12.67 -10.20 1.99
CA ARG A 2 12.18 -11.41 1.32
C ARG A 2 11.03 -12.13 2.07
N ALA A 3 11.23 -12.45 3.35
CA ALA A 3 10.20 -13.09 4.17
C ALA A 3 8.89 -12.28 4.28
N LEU A 4 8.97 -10.94 4.26
CA LEU A 4 7.78 -10.08 4.29
C LEU A 4 7.03 -10.12 2.96
N VAL A 5 7.76 -10.20 1.84
CA VAL A 5 7.17 -10.32 0.51
C VAL A 5 6.52 -11.69 0.31
N GLU A 6 7.16 -12.77 0.76
CA GLU A 6 6.55 -14.10 0.78
C GLU A 6 5.31 -14.15 1.68
N ALA A 7 5.35 -13.50 2.85
CA ALA A 7 4.17 -13.36 3.70
C ALA A 7 3.06 -12.58 3.01
N ALA A 8 3.37 -11.46 2.32
CA ALA A 8 2.39 -10.70 1.57
C ALA A 8 1.75 -11.53 0.45
N GLN A 9 2.54 -12.32 -0.30
CA GLN A 9 2.02 -13.25 -1.30
C GLN A 9 1.09 -14.31 -0.69
N TRP A 10 1.46 -14.83 0.47
CA TRP A 10 0.65 -15.82 1.17
C TRP A 10 -0.67 -15.22 1.67
N ILE A 11 -0.65 -14.01 2.25
CA ILE A 11 -1.84 -13.33 2.76
C ILE A 11 -2.78 -12.87 1.64
N GLU A 12 -2.25 -12.54 0.46
CA GLU A 12 -3.04 -12.13 -0.71
C GLU A 12 -4.07 -13.20 -1.12
N GLN A 13 -3.69 -14.48 -1.00
CA GLN A 13 -4.54 -15.63 -1.31
C GLN A 13 -5.78 -15.68 -0.39
N PRO A 14 -7.01 -15.61 -0.94
CA PRO A 14 -8.23 -15.57 -0.15
C PRO A 14 -8.37 -16.69 0.89
N GLU A 15 -7.90 -17.90 0.55
CA GLU A 15 -7.91 -19.08 1.42
C GLU A 15 -7.12 -18.90 2.72
N ASN A 16 -6.09 -18.03 2.73
CA ASN A 16 -5.23 -17.80 3.88
C ASN A 16 -5.76 -16.67 4.78
N ARG A 17 -6.69 -15.84 4.29
CA ARG A 17 -7.17 -14.64 5.01
C ARG A 17 -7.84 -14.95 6.34
N LEU A 18 -8.54 -16.09 6.46
CA LEU A 18 -9.13 -16.53 7.74
C LEU A 18 -8.06 -16.90 8.76
N ALA A 19 -7.02 -17.64 8.35
CA ALA A 19 -5.91 -17.98 9.24
C ALA A 19 -5.16 -16.73 9.71
N VAL A 20 -5.01 -15.73 8.84
CA VAL A 20 -4.41 -14.43 9.17
C VAL A 20 -5.26 -13.68 10.21
N ALA A 21 -6.58 -13.66 10.03
CA ALA A 21 -7.51 -13.05 10.99
C ALA A 21 -7.38 -13.71 12.39
N ASP A 22 -7.31 -15.04 12.45
CA ASP A 22 -7.13 -15.78 13.71
C ASP A 22 -5.77 -15.48 14.38
N ILE A 23 -4.69 -15.40 13.60
CA ILE A 23 -3.38 -15.02 14.11
C ILE A 23 -3.44 -13.62 14.72
N LEU A 24 -3.96 -12.63 13.99
CA LEU A 24 -4.04 -11.24 14.42
C LEU A 24 -5.00 -11.01 15.59
N ALA A 25 -6.03 -11.85 15.73
CA ALA A 25 -7.00 -11.80 16.83
C ALA A 25 -6.39 -12.12 18.19
N ALA A 26 -5.25 -12.83 18.24
CA ALA A 26 -4.66 -13.24 19.51
C ALA A 26 -4.34 -12.01 20.40
N PRO A 27 -4.50 -12.10 21.73
CA PRO A 27 -4.30 -10.96 22.65
C PRO A 27 -2.90 -10.34 22.62
N ARG A 28 -1.90 -11.10 22.18
CA ARG A 28 -0.52 -10.64 21.99
C ARG A 28 -0.31 -9.77 20.74
N TYR A 29 -1.32 -9.72 19.85
CA TYR A 29 -1.35 -8.88 18.66
C TYR A 29 -2.43 -7.82 18.82
N LEU A 30 -3.57 -7.93 18.12
CA LEU A 30 -4.62 -6.91 18.17
C LEU A 30 -5.61 -7.13 19.31
N GLY A 31 -5.82 -8.37 19.75
CA GLY A 31 -6.82 -8.69 20.77
C GLY A 31 -8.26 -8.35 20.36
N ILE A 32 -8.53 -8.31 19.06
CA ILE A 32 -9.86 -8.06 18.46
C ILE A 32 -10.47 -9.39 18.04
N ALA A 33 -11.79 -9.52 18.09
CA ALA A 33 -12.48 -10.74 17.67
C ALA A 33 -12.17 -11.10 16.20
N ALA A 34 -11.74 -12.35 15.96
CA ALA A 34 -11.39 -12.85 14.63
C ALA A 34 -12.48 -12.62 13.55
N PRO A 35 -13.79 -12.74 13.83
CA PRO A 35 -14.82 -12.45 12.83
C PRO A 35 -14.80 -11.00 12.30
N ILE A 36 -14.42 -10.03 13.14
CA ILE A 36 -14.31 -8.62 12.74
C ILE A 36 -13.14 -8.46 11.77
N LEU A 37 -12.00 -9.09 12.09
CA LEU A 37 -10.82 -9.07 11.24
C LEU A 37 -11.05 -9.81 9.92
N ALA A 38 -11.76 -10.94 9.95
CA ALA A 38 -12.11 -11.70 8.75
C ALA A 38 -12.97 -10.89 7.78
N GLN A 39 -13.93 -10.10 8.28
CA GLN A 39 -14.73 -9.20 7.45
C GLN A 39 -13.86 -8.13 6.76
N ALA A 40 -12.98 -7.46 7.51
CA ALA A 40 -12.07 -6.46 6.95
C ALA A 40 -11.12 -7.08 5.90
N MET A 41 -10.59 -8.27 6.17
CA MET A 41 -9.73 -9.01 5.23
C MET A 41 -10.50 -9.46 3.97
N ALA A 42 -11.81 -9.72 4.08
CA ALA A 42 -12.66 -10.05 2.94
C ALA A 42 -13.17 -8.80 2.18
N GLY A 43 -12.81 -7.59 2.63
CA GLY A 43 -13.29 -6.35 2.02
C GLY A 43 -14.77 -6.07 2.30
N ILE A 44 -15.34 -6.69 3.34
CA ILE A 44 -16.72 -6.50 3.75
C ILE A 44 -16.75 -5.38 4.79
N LEU A 45 -17.21 -4.22 4.37
CA LEU A 45 -17.25 -3.02 5.20
C LEU A 45 -18.69 -2.74 5.64
N PRO A 46 -18.97 -2.69 6.95
CA PRO A 46 -20.29 -2.30 7.42
C PRO A 46 -20.57 -0.87 6.97
N GLY A 47 -21.77 -0.63 6.45
CA GLY A 47 -22.20 0.71 6.10
C GLY A 47 -22.29 1.61 7.33
N CYS A 48 -22.00 2.90 7.17
CA CYS A 48 -22.20 3.90 8.22
C CYS A 48 -23.66 4.33 8.30
N GLY A 49 -24.28 4.24 9.48
CA GLY A 49 -25.67 4.67 9.69
C GLY A 49 -26.67 3.76 8.98
N SER A 50 -27.49 4.33 8.09
CA SER A 50 -28.45 3.58 7.26
C SER A 50 -27.86 3.09 5.93
N ALA A 51 -26.57 3.29 5.70
CA ALA A 51 -25.92 2.85 4.46
C ALA A 51 -25.81 1.32 4.43
N GLU A 52 -25.88 0.76 3.23
CA GLU A 52 -25.71 -0.67 3.01
C GLU A 52 -24.26 -1.10 3.22
N THR A 53 -24.07 -2.38 3.53
CA THR A 53 -22.74 -3.02 3.56
C THR A 53 -22.11 -2.93 2.19
N VAL A 54 -20.87 -2.41 2.13
CA VAL A 54 -20.07 -2.35 0.91
C VAL A 54 -19.16 -3.57 0.86
N THR A 55 -19.12 -4.25 -0.27
CA THR A 55 -18.14 -5.31 -0.53
C THR A 55 -17.17 -4.81 -1.58
N ASP A 56 -15.91 -4.64 -1.18
CA ASP A 56 -14.81 -4.26 -2.05
C ASP A 56 -13.66 -5.25 -1.87
N PRO A 57 -13.53 -6.26 -2.75
CA PRO A 57 -12.45 -7.25 -2.67
C PRO A 57 -11.04 -6.65 -2.68
N ASP A 58 -10.91 -5.42 -3.20
CA ASP A 58 -9.67 -4.68 -3.35
C ASP A 58 -9.44 -3.67 -2.21
N PHE A 59 -10.28 -3.70 -1.18
CA PHE A 59 -10.15 -2.82 -0.02
C PHE A 59 -8.78 -2.92 0.65
N ILE A 60 -8.20 -4.13 0.71
CA ILE A 60 -6.81 -4.34 1.15
C ILE A 60 -6.11 -5.26 0.15
N THR A 61 -5.10 -4.71 -0.51
CA THR A 61 -4.18 -5.45 -1.37
C THR A 61 -2.83 -5.58 -0.67
N PHE A 62 -2.34 -6.82 -0.52
CA PHE A 62 -1.10 -7.10 0.20
C PHE A 62 0.08 -7.24 -0.75
N PHE A 63 -0.12 -7.80 -1.95
CA PHE A 63 0.97 -8.10 -2.88
C PHE A 63 0.68 -7.71 -4.34
N ARG A 64 -0.57 -7.83 -4.80
CA ARG A 64 -0.95 -7.54 -6.19
C ARG A 64 -0.63 -6.08 -6.59
N ASP A 65 -0.48 -5.83 -7.90
CA ASP A 65 -0.23 -4.50 -8.48
C ASP A 65 0.95 -3.74 -7.86
N ASP A 66 2.03 -4.47 -7.56
CA ASP A 66 3.25 -3.92 -6.97
C ASP A 66 3.01 -3.20 -5.62
N ALA A 67 2.01 -3.61 -4.84
CA ALA A 67 1.64 -2.98 -3.57
C ALA A 67 2.79 -2.93 -2.55
N THR A 68 3.70 -3.93 -2.60
CA THR A 68 4.88 -4.01 -1.72
C THR A 68 6.08 -3.21 -2.24
N PHE A 69 6.04 -2.73 -3.48
CA PHE A 69 7.15 -2.03 -4.08
C PHE A 69 7.23 -0.59 -3.53
N PRO A 70 8.41 -0.14 -3.03
CA PRO A 70 8.56 1.18 -2.44
C PRO A 70 8.70 2.26 -3.52
N TRP A 71 7.59 2.62 -4.18
CA TRP A 71 7.52 3.70 -5.17
C TRP A 71 7.98 5.05 -4.60
N ARG A 72 9.00 5.67 -5.22
CA ARG A 72 9.48 7.00 -4.79
C ARG A 72 8.46 8.10 -5.05
N SER A 73 7.60 7.94 -6.06
CA SER A 73 6.47 8.83 -6.32
C SER A 73 5.51 8.90 -5.13
N HIS A 74 5.23 7.78 -4.44
CA HIS A 74 4.42 7.80 -3.22
C HIS A 74 5.09 8.61 -2.10
N ALA A 75 6.41 8.44 -1.91
CA ALA A 75 7.15 9.19 -0.91
C ALA A 75 7.16 10.70 -1.18
N ALA A 76 7.34 11.09 -2.45
CA ALA A 76 7.26 12.49 -2.87
C ALA A 76 5.86 13.07 -2.63
N TRP A 77 4.81 12.33 -3.01
CA TRP A 77 3.43 12.74 -2.77
C TRP A 77 3.14 12.99 -1.28
N PHE A 78 3.59 12.10 -0.39
CA PHE A 78 3.44 12.29 1.05
C PHE A 78 4.18 13.54 1.53
N ALA A 79 5.42 13.76 1.11
CA ALA A 79 6.19 14.95 1.47
C ALA A 79 5.50 16.24 0.99
N GLU A 80 4.93 16.25 -0.21
CA GLU A 80 4.15 17.38 -0.69
C GLU A 80 2.87 17.62 0.11
N GLN A 81 2.14 16.56 0.50
CA GLN A 81 1.00 16.73 1.40
C GLN A 81 1.44 17.30 2.76
N MET A 82 2.62 16.89 3.26
CA MET A 82 3.19 17.45 4.49
C MET A 82 3.53 18.93 4.33
N ILE A 83 4.07 19.38 3.19
CA ILE A 83 4.27 20.81 2.90
C ILE A 83 2.93 21.55 2.81
N ARG A 84 1.97 20.99 2.07
CA ARG A 84 0.62 21.57 1.90
C ARG A 84 -0.06 21.84 3.24
N TRP A 85 0.12 20.92 4.19
CA TRP A 85 -0.43 21.04 5.55
C TRP A 85 0.55 21.63 6.56
N ARG A 86 1.67 22.20 6.11
CA ARG A 86 2.68 22.90 6.93
C ARG A 86 3.28 22.06 8.05
N GLN A 87 3.45 20.77 7.81
CA GLN A 87 4.10 19.82 8.73
C GLN A 87 5.63 19.80 8.57
N ILE A 88 6.15 20.21 7.40
CA ILE A 88 7.57 20.35 7.09
C ILE A 88 7.81 21.65 6.31
N ASP A 89 9.08 22.04 6.18
CA ASP A 89 9.46 23.29 5.53
C ASP A 89 9.22 23.25 4.01
N GLN A 90 8.78 24.38 3.46
CA GLN A 90 8.43 24.52 2.05
C GLN A 90 9.62 24.39 1.08
N ASP A 91 10.84 24.56 1.58
CA ASP A 91 12.10 24.46 0.83
C ASP A 91 12.74 23.07 0.92
N THR A 92 12.02 22.09 1.50
CA THR A 92 12.47 20.70 1.53
C THR A 92 12.70 20.17 0.12
N ASP A 93 13.89 19.61 -0.14
CA ASP A 93 14.16 18.87 -1.38
C ASP A 93 13.45 17.51 -1.36
N ILE A 94 12.26 17.48 -1.93
CA ILE A 94 11.37 16.32 -1.94
C ILE A 94 12.00 15.14 -2.66
N CYS A 95 12.60 15.37 -3.82
CA CYS A 95 13.20 14.31 -4.64
C CYS A 95 14.38 13.64 -3.92
N ALA A 96 15.23 14.43 -3.26
CA ALA A 96 16.34 13.91 -2.47
C ALA A 96 15.85 13.11 -1.25
N VAL A 97 14.84 13.61 -0.53
CA VAL A 97 14.26 12.91 0.63
C VAL A 97 13.61 11.60 0.20
N ALA A 98 12.77 11.62 -0.83
CA ALA A 98 12.10 10.43 -1.36
C ALA A 98 13.13 9.36 -1.78
N SER A 99 14.19 9.76 -2.49
CA SER A 99 15.24 8.83 -2.95
C SER A 99 16.05 8.22 -1.81
N ARG A 100 16.19 8.94 -0.70
CA ARG A 100 16.93 8.47 0.48
C ARG A 100 16.11 7.52 1.35
N VAL A 101 14.80 7.77 1.50
CA VAL A 101 13.91 7.00 2.38
C VAL A 101 13.32 5.78 1.68
N TYR A 102 12.86 5.94 0.43
CA TYR A 102 12.31 4.85 -0.36
C TYR A 102 13.42 4.24 -1.23
N ARG A 103 13.77 3.00 -0.91
CA ARG A 103 14.92 2.27 -1.48
C ARG A 103 14.50 1.06 -2.33
N PRO A 104 13.94 1.28 -3.55
CA PRO A 104 13.68 0.23 -4.54
C PRO A 104 14.89 -0.66 -4.82
N ASP A 105 16.08 -0.10 -4.81
CA ASP A 105 17.33 -0.82 -5.03
C ASP A 105 17.56 -1.93 -4.00
N ILE A 106 17.40 -1.62 -2.71
CA ILE A 106 17.50 -2.61 -1.62
C ILE A 106 16.38 -3.64 -1.74
N TYR A 107 15.17 -3.20 -2.09
CA TYR A 107 14.02 -4.09 -2.27
C TYR A 107 14.29 -5.11 -3.38
N ARG A 108 14.66 -4.64 -4.58
CA ARG A 108 15.00 -5.45 -5.76
C ARG A 108 16.08 -6.48 -5.45
N ASP A 109 17.17 -6.06 -4.80
CA ASP A 109 18.25 -6.98 -4.43
C ASP A 109 17.77 -8.09 -3.49
N ALA A 110 16.91 -7.76 -2.52
CA ALA A 110 16.41 -8.73 -1.56
C ALA A 110 15.46 -9.76 -2.18
N VAL A 111 14.61 -9.33 -3.13
CA VAL A 111 13.60 -10.19 -3.78
C VAL A 111 14.08 -10.83 -5.08
N ARG A 112 15.23 -10.44 -5.62
CA ARG A 112 15.80 -11.03 -6.86
C ARG A 112 15.75 -12.57 -6.90
N PRO A 113 16.07 -13.31 -5.81
CA PRO A 113 16.00 -14.77 -5.83
C PRO A 113 14.59 -15.36 -5.97
N LEU A 114 13.55 -14.57 -5.71
CA LEU A 114 12.15 -14.97 -5.86
C LEU A 114 11.68 -14.93 -7.33
N GLY A 115 12.46 -14.34 -8.24
CA GLY A 115 12.13 -14.28 -9.67
C GLY A 115 10.88 -13.46 -10.01
N LEU A 116 10.51 -12.50 -9.14
CA LEU A 116 9.33 -11.66 -9.34
C LEU A 116 9.54 -10.67 -10.50
N ALA A 117 8.49 -10.44 -11.29
CA ALA A 117 8.44 -9.30 -12.18
C ALA A 117 8.34 -8.04 -11.32
N LEU A 118 9.29 -7.12 -11.47
CA LEU A 118 9.33 -5.86 -10.74
C LEU A 118 9.25 -4.68 -11.73
N PRO A 119 8.67 -3.55 -11.34
CA PRO A 119 8.62 -2.36 -12.17
C PRO A 119 10.00 -1.94 -12.68
N GLY A 120 10.14 -1.47 -13.92
CA GLY A 120 11.42 -0.95 -14.42
C GLY A 120 11.78 0.44 -13.88
N ALA A 121 10.76 1.23 -13.54
CA ALA A 121 10.90 2.58 -13.01
C ALA A 121 10.72 2.61 -11.49
N ASP A 122 11.26 3.64 -10.85
CA ASP A 122 11.10 3.91 -9.42
C ASP A 122 10.08 5.04 -9.15
N TRP A 123 9.69 5.73 -10.22
CA TRP A 123 8.76 6.85 -10.24
C TRP A 123 7.63 6.54 -11.24
N LYS A 124 6.41 6.98 -10.92
CA LYS A 124 5.27 6.92 -11.82
C LYS A 124 4.37 8.14 -11.57
N THR A 125 3.59 8.50 -12.58
CA THR A 125 2.53 9.51 -12.45
C THR A 125 1.34 8.88 -11.74
N GLU A 126 0.99 9.41 -10.57
CA GLU A 126 -0.16 8.95 -9.78
C GLU A 126 -1.45 9.60 -10.29
N GLY A 127 -2.60 8.96 -10.07
CA GLY A 127 -3.87 9.46 -10.60
C GLY A 127 -4.10 9.11 -12.08
N THR A 128 -3.27 8.23 -12.65
CA THR A 128 -3.39 7.77 -14.05
C THR A 128 -3.53 6.24 -14.11
N GLY A 129 -4.16 5.72 -15.16
CA GLY A 129 -4.32 4.27 -15.38
C GLY A 129 -5.72 3.74 -15.05
N THR A 130 -5.78 2.57 -14.40
CA THR A 130 -7.05 1.89 -14.05
C THR A 130 -7.77 2.59 -12.91
N ALA A 131 -9.05 2.25 -12.68
CA ALA A 131 -9.90 2.91 -11.69
C ALA A 131 -9.30 2.96 -10.27
N SER A 132 -8.49 1.96 -9.87
CA SER A 132 -7.80 1.91 -8.57
C SER A 132 -6.63 2.88 -8.44
N GLY A 133 -6.08 3.39 -9.55
CA GLY A 133 -4.97 4.34 -9.57
C GLY A 133 -5.40 5.81 -9.64
N LEU A 134 -6.71 6.09 -9.77
CA LEU A 134 -7.24 7.44 -9.90
C LEU A 134 -7.46 8.09 -8.53
N PHE A 135 -7.09 9.36 -8.39
CA PHE A 135 -7.55 10.14 -7.24
C PHE A 135 -9.04 10.43 -7.34
N PHE A 136 -9.71 10.51 -6.19
CA PHE A 136 -11.07 11.04 -6.12
C PHE A 136 -11.11 12.45 -6.73
N GLY A 137 -12.06 12.68 -7.63
CA GLY A 137 -12.14 13.94 -8.39
C GLY A 137 -11.24 14.02 -9.62
N GLY A 138 -10.53 12.95 -9.98
CA GLY A 138 -9.77 12.85 -11.22
C GLY A 138 -8.48 13.67 -11.26
N ALA A 139 -7.95 14.05 -10.10
CA ALA A 139 -6.66 14.71 -10.02
C ALA A 139 -5.54 13.76 -10.51
N VAL A 140 -4.48 14.35 -11.03
CA VAL A 140 -3.25 13.66 -11.47
C VAL A 140 -2.08 14.29 -10.73
N TYR A 141 -1.12 13.48 -10.33
CA TYR A 141 0.09 13.92 -9.66
C TYR A 141 1.33 13.39 -10.38
N ASP A 142 2.19 14.31 -10.79
CA ASP A 142 3.52 14.02 -11.30
C ASP A 142 4.55 14.53 -10.29
N PRO A 143 5.45 13.68 -9.76
CA PRO A 143 6.46 14.10 -8.81
C PRO A 143 7.56 15.00 -9.40
N GLU A 144 7.66 15.19 -10.72
CA GLU A 144 8.69 16.02 -11.39
C GLU A 144 10.15 15.67 -10.99
N CYS A 145 10.38 14.48 -10.44
CA CYS A 145 11.68 13.99 -9.97
C CYS A 145 12.38 13.03 -10.95
N GLY A 146 11.81 12.83 -12.14
CA GLY A 146 12.16 11.78 -13.10
C GLY A 146 12.60 12.29 -14.47
#